data_AF-A0A5C5YW91-F1
#
_entry.id   AF-A0A5C5YW91-F1
#
_cell.length_a   1.000
_cell.length_b   1.000
_cell.length_c   1.000
_cell.angle_alpha   90.00
_cell.angle_beta   90.00
_cell.angle_gamma   90.00
#
_symmetry.space_group_name_H-M   'P 1'
#
loop_
_entity.id
_entity.type
_entity.pdbx_description
1 polymer ?
#
loop_
_entity_poly.entity_id
_entity_poly.type
_entity_poly.pdbx_seq_one_letter_code
_entity_poly.pdbx_strand_id
1 'polypeptide(L)'
;MAAELLAELRSRGVLLSIDVDGRLAFDAPAGALGDDLIQRMRAQRDELMILVERFEERAAIVEHDGGLSRDESEAVAWEAIATPRFVSPMIGYICPWCRSGSHLIEHDGGLRCGHCDREAWRFDDDGAIVRCDWIERIEVDVGLIVSQPIPEVKVVARIDAGEQLQPNLIT
;
A
#
# COMPACT_ATOMS: atom_id res chain seq x y z
N MET A 1 7.57 9.03 8.97
CA MET A 1 7.09 8.51 7.67
C MET A 1 6.39 9.62 6.89
N ALA A 2 6.26 9.52 5.56
CA ALA A 2 5.65 10.57 4.73
C ALA A 2 4.20 10.92 5.15
N ALA A 3 3.41 9.93 5.55
CA ALA A 3 2.07 10.14 6.07
C ALA A 3 2.06 10.98 7.36
N GLU A 4 3.01 10.75 8.27
CA GLU A 4 3.13 11.54 9.50
C GLU A 4 3.57 12.99 9.20
N LEU A 5 4.48 13.16 8.23
CA LEU A 5 4.90 14.48 7.77
C LEU A 5 3.73 15.24 7.11
N LEU A 6 2.94 14.57 6.28
CA LEU A 6 1.73 15.15 5.68
C LEU A 6 0.71 15.58 6.75
N ALA A 7 0.51 14.74 7.77
CA ALA A 7 -0.37 15.07 8.90
C ALA A 7 0.14 16.29 9.69
N GLU A 8 1.46 16.36 9.93
CA GLU A 8 2.09 17.49 10.59
C GLU A 8 1.90 18.79 9.78
N LEU A 9 2.15 18.76 8.47
CA LEU A 9 1.98 19.91 7.57
C LEU A 9 0.54 20.45 7.62
N ARG A 10 -0.46 19.56 7.51
CA ARG A 10 -1.86 19.95 7.54
C ARG A 10 -2.26 20.54 8.90
N SER A 11 -1.75 19.99 10.00
CA SER A 11 -2.01 20.53 11.35
C SER A 11 -1.48 21.96 11.55
N ARG A 12 -0.48 22.36 10.74
CA ARG A 12 0.09 23.72 10.70
C ARG A 12 -0.62 24.63 9.68
N GLY A 13 -1.68 24.14 9.03
CA GLY A 13 -2.40 24.87 7.97
C GLY A 13 -1.68 24.87 6.63
N VAL A 14 -0.69 24.00 6.41
CA VAL A 14 -0.04 23.86 5.11
C VAL A 14 -0.88 22.94 4.23
N LEU A 15 -1.27 23.43 3.06
CA LEU A 15 -1.95 22.68 2.01
C LEU A 15 -0.92 22.27 0.97
N LEU A 16 -0.85 20.98 0.64
CA LEU A 16 -0.03 20.48 -0.47
C LEU A 16 -0.92 20.21 -1.68
N SER A 17 -0.40 20.46 -2.87
CA SER A 17 -1.04 20.13 -4.13
C SER A 17 0.01 19.73 -5.17
N ILE A 18 -0.44 19.19 -6.30
CA ILE A 18 0.42 18.95 -7.46
C ILE A 18 0.04 19.97 -8.53
N ASP A 19 1.01 20.73 -8.98
CA ASP A 19 0.79 21.76 -10.00
C ASP A 19 0.64 21.17 -11.41
N VAL A 20 0.39 22.04 -12.39
CA VAL A 20 0.20 21.65 -13.80
C VAL A 20 1.45 21.02 -14.43
N ASP A 21 2.64 21.22 -13.84
CA ASP A 21 3.90 20.64 -14.28
C ASP A 21 4.21 19.31 -13.56
N GLY A 22 3.29 18.82 -12.73
CA GLY A 22 3.47 17.60 -11.94
C GLY A 22 4.42 17.77 -10.77
N ARG A 23 4.57 18.99 -10.22
CA ARG A 23 5.46 19.27 -9.09
C ARG A 23 4.67 19.49 -7.81
N LEU A 24 5.27 19.11 -6.68
CA LEU A 24 4.72 19.38 -5.37
C LEU A 24 4.73 20.90 -5.10
N ALA A 25 3.54 21.49 -5.02
CA ALA A 25 3.30 22.86 -4.63
C ALA A 25 2.70 22.92 -3.21
N PHE A 26 2.75 24.09 -2.58
CA PHE A 26 2.16 24.29 -1.26
C PHE A 26 1.62 25.71 -1.07
N ASP A 27 0.54 25.81 -0.31
CA ASP A 27 0.05 27.05 0.29
C ASP A 27 0.22 26.96 1.82
N ALA A 28 0.80 27.98 2.44
CA ALA A 28 1.21 27.93 3.84
C ALA A 28 1.08 29.30 4.52
N PRO A 29 0.60 29.35 5.77
CA PRO A 29 0.68 30.55 6.60
C PRO A 29 2.13 31.03 6.76
N ALA A 30 2.31 32.33 6.93
CA ALA A 30 3.64 32.90 7.15
C ALA A 30 4.32 32.27 8.37
N GLY A 31 5.54 31.75 8.18
CA GLY A 31 6.32 31.10 9.24
C GLY A 31 5.91 29.67 9.57
N ALA A 32 4.89 29.09 8.91
CA ALA A 32 4.50 27.69 9.13
C ALA A 32 5.59 26.69 8.67
N LEU A 33 6.38 27.07 7.66
CA LEU A 33 7.47 26.29 7.08
C LEU A 33 8.83 26.82 7.54
N GLY A 34 9.40 26.18 8.57
CA GLY A 34 10.80 26.37 8.94
C GLY A 34 11.75 25.53 8.08
N ASP A 35 13.04 25.86 8.10
CA ASP A 35 14.06 25.18 7.29
C ASP A 35 14.09 23.66 7.49
N ASP A 36 13.95 23.19 8.73
CA ASP A 36 13.90 21.75 9.05
C ASP A 36 12.73 21.06 8.33
N LEU A 37 11.55 21.67 8.35
CA LEU A 37 10.35 21.11 7.74
C LEU A 37 10.48 21.08 6.22
N ILE A 38 11.07 22.13 5.62
CA ILE A 38 11.39 22.17 4.19
C ILE A 38 12.38 21.06 3.82
N GLN A 39 13.40 20.81 4.63
CA GLN A 39 14.36 19.73 4.37
C GLN A 39 13.70 18.36 4.45
N ARG A 40 12.83 18.13 5.44
CA ARG A 40 12.04 16.89 5.55
C ARG A 40 11.09 16.69 4.36
N MET A 41 10.43 17.75 3.89
CA MET A 41 9.59 17.71 2.67
C MET A 41 10.41 17.33 1.44
N ARG A 42 11.61 17.89 1.28
CA ARG A 42 12.51 17.53 0.17
C ARG A 42 12.98 16.08 0.24
N ALA A 43 13.28 15.60 1.44
CA ALA A 43 13.75 14.24 1.66
C ALA A 43 12.66 13.17 1.42
N GLN A 44 11.38 13.54 1.50
CA GLN A 44 10.23 12.65 1.31
C GLN A 44 9.32 13.10 0.16
N ARG A 45 9.89 13.81 -0.82
CA ARG A 45 9.13 14.48 -1.88
C ARG A 45 8.25 13.49 -2.65
N ASP A 46 8.83 12.39 -3.09
CA ASP A 46 8.16 11.45 -3.98
C ASP A 46 7.04 10.72 -3.26
N GLU A 47 7.27 10.32 -2.02
CA GLU A 47 6.25 9.71 -1.18
C GLU A 47 5.12 10.71 -0.83
N LEU A 48 5.45 12.00 -0.59
CA LEU A 48 4.45 13.04 -0.40
C LEU A 48 3.60 13.25 -1.66
N MET A 49 4.20 13.23 -2.85
CA MET A 49 3.47 13.34 -4.11
C MET A 49 2.47 12.19 -4.27
N ILE A 50 2.90 10.94 -4.06
CA ILE A 50 2.01 9.76 -4.12
C ILE A 50 0.83 9.91 -3.14
N LEU A 51 1.10 10.37 -1.92
CA LEU A 51 0.06 10.58 -0.92
C LEU A 51 -0.93 11.70 -1.32
N VAL A 52 -0.45 12.78 -1.92
CA VAL A 52 -1.29 13.88 -2.42
C VAL A 52 -2.14 13.42 -3.61
N GLU A 53 -1.59 12.67 -4.56
CA GLU A 53 -2.38 12.08 -5.66
C GLU A 53 -3.48 11.17 -5.13
N ARG A 54 -3.12 10.25 -4.22
CA ARG A 54 -4.08 9.33 -3.60
C ARG A 54 -5.15 10.07 -2.78
N PHE A 55 -4.79 11.19 -2.16
CA PHE A 55 -5.74 12.05 -1.46
C PHE A 55 -6.77 12.62 -2.43
N GLU A 56 -6.30 13.29 -3.48
CA GLU A 56 -7.13 13.97 -4.47
C GLU A 56 -8.04 12.99 -5.23
N GLU A 57 -7.51 11.84 -5.63
CA GLU A 57 -8.27 10.77 -6.28
C GLU A 57 -9.42 10.30 -5.40
N ARG A 58 -9.15 9.98 -4.12
CA ARG A 58 -10.19 9.51 -3.19
C ARG A 58 -11.20 10.59 -2.84
N ALA A 59 -10.77 11.84 -2.69
CA ALA A 59 -11.70 12.94 -2.49
C ALA A 59 -12.62 13.08 -3.71
N ALA A 60 -12.08 13.02 -4.94
CA ALA A 60 -12.88 13.11 -6.16
C ALA A 60 -13.87 11.94 -6.33
N ILE A 61 -13.45 10.70 -6.04
CA ILE A 61 -14.34 9.53 -6.07
C ILE A 61 -15.49 9.70 -5.07
N VAL A 62 -15.20 10.08 -3.82
CA VAL A 62 -16.22 10.23 -2.78
C VAL A 62 -17.16 11.40 -3.09
N GLU A 63 -16.65 12.47 -3.69
CA GLU A 63 -17.45 13.61 -4.13
C GLU A 63 -18.41 13.22 -5.27
N HIS A 64 -17.89 12.62 -6.34
CA HIS A 64 -18.68 12.34 -7.55
C HIS A 64 -19.54 11.10 -7.44
N ASP A 65 -19.01 10.01 -6.88
CA ASP A 65 -19.73 8.73 -6.78
C ASP A 65 -20.49 8.61 -5.45
N GLY A 66 -19.98 9.23 -4.38
CA GLY A 66 -20.60 9.23 -3.06
C GLY A 66 -21.62 10.35 -2.84
N GLY A 67 -21.62 11.38 -3.70
CA GLY A 67 -22.53 12.53 -3.60
C GLY A 67 -22.30 13.40 -2.37
N LEU A 68 -21.10 13.34 -1.77
CA LEU A 68 -20.71 14.18 -0.64
C LEU A 68 -20.20 15.54 -1.12
N SER A 69 -20.25 16.54 -0.24
CA SER A 69 -19.57 17.81 -0.51
C SER A 69 -18.05 17.62 -0.55
N ARG A 70 -17.32 18.60 -1.12
CA ARG A 70 -15.85 18.56 -1.16
C ARG A 70 -15.23 18.42 0.22
N ASP A 71 -15.70 19.20 1.20
CA ASP A 71 -15.18 19.17 2.58
C ASP A 71 -15.37 17.80 3.25
N GLU A 72 -16.55 17.18 3.07
CA GLU A 72 -16.84 15.84 3.60
C GLU A 72 -15.99 14.77 2.91
N SER A 73 -15.81 14.88 1.59
CA SER A 73 -15.01 13.96 0.80
C SER A 73 -13.53 14.00 1.19
N GLU A 74 -13.00 15.20 1.42
CA GLU A 74 -11.64 15.38 1.92
C GLU A 74 -11.43 14.77 3.32
N ALA A 75 -12.42 14.85 4.20
CA ALA A 75 -12.37 14.21 5.52
C ALA A 75 -12.26 12.67 5.40
N VAL A 76 -13.06 12.07 4.50
CA VAL A 76 -13.01 10.63 4.22
C VAL A 76 -11.68 10.22 3.58
N ALA A 77 -11.21 10.99 2.59
CA ALA A 77 -9.92 10.73 1.93
C ALA A 77 -8.78 10.75 2.95
N TRP A 78 -8.83 11.70 3.90
CA TRP A 78 -7.84 11.84 4.95
C TRP A 78 -7.85 10.68 5.94
N GLU A 79 -9.03 10.27 6.43
CA GLU A 79 -9.15 9.10 7.30
C GLU A 79 -8.52 7.86 6.66
N ALA A 80 -8.73 7.68 5.36
CA ALA A 80 -8.16 6.57 4.63
C ALA A 80 -6.63 6.70 4.38
N ILE A 81 -6.03 7.89 4.47
CA ILE A 81 -4.56 8.08 4.36
C ILE A 81 -3.93 7.84 5.73
N ALA A 82 -4.54 8.44 6.76
CA ALA A 82 -4.07 8.36 8.13
C ALA A 82 -4.21 6.95 8.71
N THR A 83 -5.20 6.19 8.25
CA THR A 83 -5.42 4.81 8.67
C THR A 83 -4.89 3.87 7.60
N PRO A 84 -3.77 3.15 7.84
CA PRO A 84 -3.37 2.05 6.99
C PRO A 84 -4.56 1.10 6.88
N ARG A 85 -5.20 1.04 5.72
CA ARG A 85 -6.29 0.10 5.52
C ARG A 85 -5.68 -1.29 5.49
N PHE A 86 -5.92 -2.02 6.57
CA PHE A 86 -5.74 -3.45 6.58
C PHE A 86 -6.73 -4.03 5.58
N VAL A 87 -6.24 -4.50 4.44
CA VAL A 87 -7.04 -5.39 3.60
C VAL A 87 -7.22 -6.66 4.42
N SER A 88 -8.43 -6.81 4.98
CA SER A 88 -8.82 -8.07 5.60
C SER A 88 -8.49 -9.17 4.60
N PRO A 89 -7.73 -10.22 4.97
CA PRO A 89 -7.38 -11.26 4.02
C PRO A 89 -8.66 -11.73 3.35
N MET A 90 -8.76 -11.52 2.04
CA MET A 90 -9.63 -12.37 1.26
C MET A 90 -9.24 -13.79 1.63
N ILE A 91 -10.22 -14.58 2.07
CA ILE A 91 -10.02 -15.93 2.57
C ILE A 91 -9.16 -16.69 1.54
N GLY A 92 -7.92 -17.06 1.91
CA GLY A 92 -7.02 -17.84 1.04
C GLY A 92 -5.58 -17.34 0.91
N TYR A 93 -5.27 -16.08 1.26
CA TYR A 93 -3.89 -15.58 1.14
C TYR A 93 -3.08 -15.84 2.42
N ILE A 94 -2.17 -16.82 2.37
CA ILE A 94 -1.17 -17.07 3.40
C ILE A 94 0.19 -16.70 2.82
N CYS A 95 0.95 -15.87 3.54
CA CYS A 95 2.35 -15.58 3.21
C CYS A 95 3.14 -16.89 3.07
N PRO A 96 3.71 -17.20 1.87
CA PRO A 96 4.32 -18.50 1.63
C PRO A 96 5.58 -18.75 2.46
N TRP A 97 6.21 -17.69 3.00
CA TRP A 97 7.42 -17.82 3.80
C TRP A 97 7.16 -18.06 5.27
N CYS A 98 6.38 -17.20 5.92
CA CYS A 98 6.16 -17.34 7.36
C CYS A 98 5.01 -18.30 7.69
N ARG A 99 4.13 -18.61 6.72
CA ARG A 99 2.92 -19.44 6.86
C ARG A 99 1.95 -19.02 7.97
N SER A 100 2.27 -17.94 8.67
CA SER A 100 1.52 -17.34 9.77
C SER A 100 0.81 -16.06 9.34
N GLY A 101 1.31 -15.40 8.29
CA GLY A 101 0.80 -14.11 7.84
C GLY A 101 -0.36 -14.29 6.89
N SER A 102 -1.59 -14.25 7.40
CA SER A 102 -2.76 -13.86 6.60
C SER A 102 -2.84 -12.33 6.41
N HIS A 103 -1.80 -11.61 6.83
CA HIS A 103 -1.77 -10.16 6.89
C HIS A 103 -0.93 -9.68 5.70
N LEU A 104 -1.59 -9.23 4.64
CA LEU A 104 -0.94 -8.56 3.52
C LEU A 104 -1.21 -7.04 3.63
N ILE A 105 -0.18 -6.24 3.42
CA ILE A 105 -0.19 -4.78 3.49
C ILE A 105 0.15 -4.28 2.09
N GLU A 106 -0.64 -3.36 1.54
CA GLU A 106 -0.27 -2.67 0.30
C GLU A 106 0.99 -1.82 0.52
N HIS A 107 1.95 -1.99 -0.38
CA HIS A 107 3.17 -1.19 -0.46
C HIS A 107 3.38 -0.76 -1.91
N ASP A 108 4.20 0.27 -2.15
CA ASP A 108 4.46 0.85 -3.48
C ASP A 108 5.01 -0.15 -4.52
N GLY A 109 5.46 -1.34 -4.10
CA GLY A 109 5.96 -2.41 -4.97
C GLY A 109 5.05 -3.64 -5.05
N GLY A 110 3.84 -3.57 -4.48
CA GLY A 110 2.91 -4.68 -4.35
C GLY A 110 2.57 -5.01 -2.90
N LEU A 111 1.91 -6.14 -2.67
CA LEU A 111 1.55 -6.57 -1.32
C LEU A 111 2.80 -7.02 -0.55
N ARG A 112 2.89 -6.75 0.75
CA ARG A 112 3.92 -7.27 1.67
C ARG A 112 3.28 -7.95 2.87
N CYS A 113 3.90 -9.02 3.38
CA CYS A 113 3.42 -9.68 4.59
C CYS A 113 3.67 -8.80 5.82
N GLY A 114 2.62 -8.43 6.54
CA GLY A 114 2.73 -7.64 7.77
C GLY A 114 3.45 -8.34 8.93
N HIS A 115 3.75 -9.64 8.83
CA HIS A 115 4.48 -10.37 9.86
C HIS A 115 5.99 -10.46 9.57
N CYS A 116 6.38 -10.78 8.34
CA CYS A 116 7.79 -11.00 7.98
C CYS A 116 8.36 -9.97 7.00
N ASP A 117 7.55 -8.97 6.61
CA ASP A 117 7.90 -7.87 5.72
C ASP A 117 8.48 -8.29 4.36
N ARG A 118 8.13 -9.49 3.87
CA ARG A 118 8.49 -9.94 2.52
C ARG A 118 7.37 -9.58 1.55
N GLU A 119 7.69 -9.31 0.28
CA GLU A 119 6.71 -9.16 -0.81
C GLU A 119 5.71 -10.32 -0.80
N ALA A 120 4.49 -10.19 -1.29
CA ALA A 120 3.49 -11.24 -1.27
C ALA A 120 3.41 -11.93 -2.62
N TRP A 121 3.26 -13.25 -2.59
CA TRP A 121 3.15 -14.09 -3.78
C TRP A 121 1.96 -15.01 -3.58
N ARG A 122 1.25 -15.28 -4.67
CA ARG A 122 0.15 -16.25 -4.73
C ARG A 122 0.50 -17.38 -5.66
N PHE A 123 -0.19 -18.49 -5.52
CA PHE A 123 -0.28 -19.47 -6.60
C PHE A 123 -1.34 -19.00 -7.60
N ASP A 124 -1.07 -19.11 -8.90
CA ASP A 124 -2.10 -18.99 -9.93
C ASP A 124 -2.82 -20.33 -10.15
N ASP A 125 -3.77 -20.37 -11.08
CA ASP A 125 -4.59 -21.55 -11.38
C ASP A 125 -3.76 -22.72 -11.94
N ASP A 126 -2.58 -22.43 -12.51
CA ASP A 126 -1.62 -23.41 -13.01
C ASP A 126 -0.65 -23.88 -11.90
N GLY A 127 -0.76 -23.33 -10.69
CA GLY A 127 0.11 -23.64 -9.56
C GLY A 127 1.48 -22.99 -9.66
N ALA A 128 1.67 -21.99 -10.52
CA ALA A 128 2.88 -21.18 -10.56
C ALA A 128 2.86 -20.12 -9.45
N ILE A 129 4.03 -19.78 -8.92
CA ILE A 129 4.17 -18.72 -7.92
C ILE A 129 4.27 -17.39 -8.67
N VAL A 130 3.26 -16.53 -8.52
CA VAL A 130 3.20 -15.20 -9.15
C VAL A 130 3.21 -14.10 -8.09
N ARG A 131 3.88 -12.98 -8.41
CA ARG A 131 3.96 -11.82 -7.53
C ARG A 131 2.58 -11.14 -7.46
N CYS A 132 2.14 -10.76 -6.26
CA CYS A 132 0.90 -10.02 -6.07
C CYS A 132 1.17 -8.52 -6.12
N ASP A 133 1.15 -7.97 -7.33
CA ASP A 133 1.46 -6.55 -7.59
C ASP A 133 0.30 -5.63 -7.19
N TRP A 134 -0.93 -6.15 -7.24
CA TRP A 134 -2.15 -5.47 -6.82
C TRP A 134 -3.21 -6.50 -6.44
N ILE A 135 -4.18 -6.09 -5.61
CA ILE A 135 -5.41 -6.86 -5.39
C ILE A 135 -6.33 -6.52 -6.57
N GLU A 136 -6.31 -7.34 -7.62
CA GLU A 136 -7.46 -7.41 -8.51
C GLU A 136 -8.66 -7.85 -7.66
N ARG A 137 -9.75 -7.10 -7.73
CA ARG A 137 -10.97 -7.35 -6.97
C ARG A 137 -11.51 -8.71 -7.41
N ILE A 138 -11.22 -9.77 -6.66
CA ILE A 138 -11.78 -11.10 -6.92
C ILE A 138 -13.21 -11.11 -6.40
N GLU A 139 -14.18 -11.17 -7.31
CA GLU A 139 -15.54 -11.55 -6.96
C GLU A 139 -15.55 -13.03 -6.57
N VAL A 140 -15.45 -13.30 -5.27
CA VAL A 140 -15.60 -14.66 -4.74
C VAL A 140 -17.09 -14.96 -4.62
N ASP A 141 -17.58 -15.91 -5.43
CA ASP A 141 -18.91 -16.49 -5.25
C ASP A 141 -18.90 -17.32 -3.95
N VAL A 142 -19.43 -16.74 -2.88
CA VAL A 142 -19.37 -17.26 -1.51
C VAL A 142 -20.19 -18.57 -1.34
N GLY A 143 -20.84 -19.04 -2.39
CA GLY A 143 -21.69 -20.24 -2.38
C GLY A 143 -20.98 -21.59 -2.36
N LEU A 144 -19.65 -21.67 -2.60
CA LEU A 144 -18.98 -22.96 -2.87
C LEU A 144 -17.87 -23.40 -1.89
N ILE A 145 -17.64 -22.68 -0.77
CA ILE A 145 -16.54 -22.99 0.15
C ILE A 145 -17.05 -23.37 1.55
N VAL A 146 -17.81 -24.46 1.63
CA VAL A 146 -18.00 -25.17 2.91
C VAL A 146 -18.11 -26.67 2.62
N SER A 147 -17.00 -27.43 2.65
CA SER A 147 -16.96 -28.83 3.17
C SER A 147 -15.77 -29.70 2.72
N GLN A 148 -14.85 -29.26 1.87
CA GLN A 148 -13.71 -30.12 1.48
C GLN A 148 -12.52 -29.88 2.44
N PRO A 149 -12.00 -30.92 3.12
CA PRO A 149 -10.73 -30.80 3.84
C PRO A 149 -9.61 -30.50 2.85
N ILE A 150 -8.76 -29.53 3.17
CA ILE A 150 -7.57 -29.18 2.39
C ILE A 150 -6.73 -30.46 2.22
N PRO A 151 -6.46 -30.95 1.00
CA PRO A 151 -5.61 -32.11 0.83
C PRO A 151 -4.21 -31.81 1.38
N GLU A 152 -3.60 -32.82 2.01
CA GLU A 152 -2.25 -32.75 2.55
C GLU A 152 -1.25 -32.57 1.39
N VAL A 153 -0.92 -31.32 1.04
CA VAL A 153 0.01 -31.01 -0.04
C VAL A 153 1.45 -31.27 0.45
N LYS A 154 2.03 -32.39 0.01
CA LYS A 154 3.48 -32.61 0.12
C LYS A 154 4.20 -31.62 -0.79
N VAL A 155 4.83 -30.60 -0.20
CA VAL A 155 5.71 -29.67 -0.90
C VAL A 155 6.97 -30.44 -1.34
N VAL A 156 7.02 -30.83 -2.60
CA VAL A 156 8.25 -31.31 -3.24
C VAL A 156 8.89 -30.09 -3.89
N ALA A 157 9.77 -29.41 -3.15
CA ALA A 157 10.61 -28.37 -3.74
C ALA A 157 11.63 -29.05 -4.66
N ARG A 158 11.39 -29.00 -5.98
CA ARG A 158 12.46 -29.15 -6.97
C ARG A 158 13.08 -27.77 -7.16
N ILE A 159 14.23 -27.56 -6.53
CA ILE A 159 15.14 -26.49 -6.91
C ILE A 159 15.91 -27.04 -8.10
N ASP A 160 15.61 -26.56 -9.30
CA ASP A 160 16.49 -26.82 -10.44
C ASP A 160 17.85 -26.19 -10.12
N ALA A 161 18.84 -27.05 -9.94
CA ALA A 161 20.22 -26.67 -9.68
C ALA A 161 20.77 -26.00 -10.95
N GLY A 162 20.59 -24.68 -11.06
CA GLY A 162 20.91 -23.96 -12.28
C GLY A 162 21.23 -22.48 -12.13
N GLU A 163 21.39 -21.94 -10.92
CA GLU A 163 22.02 -20.62 -10.76
C GLU A 163 22.57 -20.46 -9.33
N GLN A 164 23.90 -20.50 -9.20
CA GLN A 164 24.57 -20.18 -7.94
C GLN A 164 24.50 -18.66 -7.74
N LEU A 165 23.64 -18.21 -6.83
CA LEU A 165 23.79 -16.90 -6.21
C LEU A 165 25.07 -16.92 -5.35
N GLN A 166 26.07 -16.15 -5.76
CA GLN A 166 27.26 -15.95 -4.94
C GLN A 166 26.89 -15.13 -3.69
N PRO A 167 27.26 -15.58 -2.48
CA PRO A 167 27.11 -14.78 -1.28
C PRO A 167 28.12 -13.63 -1.32
N ASN A 168 27.63 -12.40 -1.45
CA ASN A 168 28.43 -11.21 -1.14
C ASN A 168 28.74 -11.23 0.37
N LEU A 169 29.99 -11.55 0.69
CA LEU A 169 30.59 -11.32 2.01
C LEU A 169 30.68 -9.81 2.23
N ILE A 170 29.86 -9.30 3.14
CA ILE A 170 30.07 -7.99 3.77
C ILE A 170 31.06 -8.22 4.92
N THR A 171 32.24 -7.61 4.80
CA THR A 171 33.19 -7.39 5.91
C THR A 171 32.69 -6.34 6.87
#